data_AF-U5WA14-F1
#
_entry.id   AF-U5WA14-F1
#
_cell.length_a   1.000
_cell.length_b   1.000
_cell.length_c   1.000
_cell.angle_alpha   90.00
_cell.angle_beta   90.00
_cell.angle_gamma   90.00
#
_symmetry.space_group_name_H-M   'P 1'
#
loop_
_entity.id
_entity.type
_entity.pdbx_description
1 polymer ?
#
loop_
_entity_poly.entity_id
_entity_poly.type
_entity_poly.pdbx_seq_one_letter_code
_entity_poly.pdbx_strand_id
1 'polypeptide(L)'
;MTEEATTVRSIFFDSPADAVSALATAVRSGAAGDGVVDALGRMPDAGKKAVLSEVGSAAAGILELGMQDIFGQAWGKYTALRQAAVATAADPGSEQIVELASHTLSFDHQPGVDVHIGDLPPLPITLHIQLTILVQGLVAVVRGGRLLLVRTGSCEATGTLTIAGRQVAERQLAVEFPLSLSFRDGIPLAEPSDR
;
A
#
# COMPACT_ATOMS: atom_id res chain seq x y z
N MET A 1 -9.02 -21.60 -5.89
CA MET A 1 -7.72 -21.02 -6.27
C MET A 1 -7.57 -19.77 -5.43
N THR A 2 -6.74 -19.83 -4.40
CA THR A 2 -6.41 -18.67 -3.57
C THR A 2 -5.45 -17.82 -4.39
N GLU A 3 -5.93 -16.71 -4.96
CA GLU A 3 -5.04 -15.66 -5.45
C GLU A 3 -4.23 -15.18 -4.23
N GLU A 4 -2.92 -15.41 -4.24
CA GLU A 4 -2.05 -14.69 -3.31
C GLU A 4 -2.19 -13.22 -3.64
N ALA A 5 -2.79 -12.45 -2.72
CA ALA A 5 -2.94 -11.02 -2.91
C ALA A 5 -1.55 -10.38 -2.92
N THR A 6 -1.22 -9.67 -4.01
CA THR A 6 -0.02 -8.84 -4.06
C THR A 6 -0.09 -7.80 -2.95
N THR A 7 0.91 -7.74 -2.07
CA THR A 7 0.96 -6.78 -0.96
C THR A 7 2.01 -5.70 -1.20
N VAL A 8 1.94 -4.61 -0.43
CA VAL A 8 2.98 -3.57 -0.47
C VAL A 8 4.35 -4.17 -0.13
N ARG A 9 4.42 -5.15 0.77
CA ARG A 9 5.66 -5.84 1.14
C ARG A 9 6.37 -6.42 -0.07
N SER A 10 5.64 -7.10 -0.98
CA SER A 10 6.28 -7.77 -2.12
C SER A 10 6.96 -6.80 -3.10
N ILE A 11 6.65 -5.50 -3.03
CA ILE A 11 7.38 -4.47 -3.78
C ILE A 11 8.78 -4.28 -3.22
N PHE A 12 8.93 -4.32 -1.90
CA PHE A 12 10.17 -3.98 -1.19
C PHE A 12 11.02 -5.19 -0.81
N PHE A 13 10.40 -6.33 -0.51
CA PHE A 13 11.06 -7.48 0.10
C PHE A 13 10.56 -8.80 -0.49
N ASP A 14 11.50 -9.71 -0.72
CA ASP A 14 11.24 -11.01 -1.34
C ASP A 14 10.58 -11.98 -0.34
N SER A 15 10.77 -11.78 0.98
CA SER A 15 10.12 -12.56 2.03
C SER A 15 9.70 -11.72 3.24
N PRO A 16 8.73 -12.19 4.06
CA PRO A 16 8.41 -11.56 5.34
C PRO A 16 9.61 -11.45 6.29
N ALA A 17 10.48 -12.46 6.31
CA ALA A 17 11.67 -12.45 7.18
C ALA A 17 12.66 -11.35 6.79
N ASP A 18 12.84 -11.10 5.49
CA ASP A 18 13.70 -10.02 5.00
C ASP A 18 13.16 -8.65 5.39
N ALA A 19 11.83 -8.46 5.31
CA ALA A 19 11.17 -7.24 5.75
C ALA A 19 11.42 -6.96 7.24
N VAL A 20 11.18 -7.94 8.11
CA VAL A 20 11.41 -7.83 9.56
C VAL A 20 12.87 -7.49 9.85
N SER A 21 13.80 -8.20 9.21
CA SER A 21 15.25 -8.00 9.41
C SER A 21 15.70 -6.60 8.99
N ALA A 22 15.26 -6.13 7.81
CA ALA A 22 15.59 -4.81 7.29
C ALA A 22 15.04 -3.69 8.18
N LEU A 23 13.77 -3.80 8.59
CA LEU A 23 13.10 -2.81 9.44
C LEU A 23 13.73 -2.76 10.84
N ALA A 24 13.98 -3.91 11.46
CA ALA A 24 14.66 -3.99 12.76
C ALA A 24 16.08 -3.39 12.71
N THR A 25 16.80 -3.62 11.60
CA THR A 25 18.14 -3.06 11.38
C THR A 25 18.10 -1.55 11.22
N ALA A 26 17.13 -1.03 10.46
CA ALA A 26 16.96 0.40 10.27
C ALA A 26 16.68 1.12 11.59
N VAL A 27 15.77 0.59 12.42
CA VAL A 27 15.48 1.09 13.78
C VAL A 27 16.73 1.11 14.64
N ARG A 28 17.51 0.00 14.66
CA ARG A 28 18.77 -0.08 15.41
C ARG A 28 19.79 0.97 14.97
N SER A 29 19.88 1.24 13.67
CA SER A 29 20.87 2.15 13.09
C SER A 29 20.61 3.64 13.37
N GLY A 30 19.65 3.95 14.25
CA GLY A 30 19.31 5.32 14.64
C GLY A 30 18.17 5.94 13.85
N ALA A 31 17.37 5.12 13.16
CA ALA A 31 16.18 5.63 12.49
C ALA A 31 15.09 5.96 13.51
N ALA A 32 14.80 5.10 14.49
CA ALA A 32 13.82 5.45 15.53
C ALA A 32 14.36 6.64 16.34
N GLY A 33 13.55 7.69 16.46
CA GLY A 33 13.97 8.96 17.08
C GLY A 33 14.67 8.75 18.42
N ASP A 34 15.52 9.71 18.80
CA ASP A 34 16.51 9.63 19.88
C ASP A 34 16.05 8.84 21.14
N GLY A 35 14.78 8.95 21.53
CA GLY A 35 14.19 8.21 22.66
C GLY A 35 14.17 6.67 22.57
N VAL A 36 14.00 6.06 21.39
CA VAL A 36 14.00 4.57 21.26
C VAL A 36 15.41 4.02 21.40
N VAL A 37 16.39 4.66 20.78
CA VAL A 37 17.79 4.26 20.88
C VAL A 37 18.29 4.41 22.32
N ASP A 38 17.93 5.50 23.00
CA ASP A 38 18.28 5.74 24.39
C ASP A 38 17.64 4.72 25.35
N ALA A 39 16.36 4.38 25.14
CA ALA A 39 15.67 3.35 25.92
C ALA A 39 16.32 1.97 25.73
N LEU A 40 16.64 1.61 24.48
CA LEU A 40 17.35 0.38 24.16
C LEU A 40 18.75 0.34 24.79
N GLY A 41 19.47 1.47 24.82
CA GLY A 41 20.82 1.58 25.37
C GLY A 41 20.94 1.09 26.82
N ARG A 42 19.87 1.19 27.61
CA ARG A 42 19.81 0.78 29.02
C ARG A 42 19.46 -0.70 29.23
N MET A 43 19.10 -1.42 28.17
CA MET A 43 18.68 -2.82 28.25
C MET A 43 19.86 -3.80 28.06
N PRO A 44 19.76 -5.03 28.58
CA PRO A 44 20.63 -6.13 28.17
C PRO A 44 20.48 -6.44 26.67
N ASP A 45 21.52 -6.96 26.03
CA ASP A 45 21.53 -7.18 24.58
C ASP A 45 20.44 -8.15 24.10
N ALA A 46 20.11 -9.16 24.91
CA ALA A 46 18.99 -10.05 24.62
C ALA A 46 17.64 -9.29 24.58
N GLY A 47 17.44 -8.35 25.51
CA GLY A 47 16.25 -7.49 25.55
C GLY A 47 16.19 -6.54 24.36
N LYS A 48 17.33 -5.91 24.00
CA LYS A 48 17.42 -5.06 22.80
C LYS A 48 17.03 -5.81 21.54
N LYS A 49 17.56 -7.03 21.37
CA LYS A 49 17.28 -7.86 20.19
C LYS A 49 15.81 -8.24 20.11
N ALA A 50 15.19 -8.59 21.24
CA ALA A 50 13.77 -8.91 21.30
C ALA A 50 12.89 -7.70 20.90
N VAL A 51 13.13 -6.52 21.49
CA VAL A 51 12.37 -5.30 21.16
C VAL A 51 12.51 -4.94 19.68
N LEU A 52 13.74 -4.93 19.15
CA LEU A 52 13.98 -4.63 17.74
C LEU A 52 13.28 -5.63 16.79
N SER A 53 13.26 -6.91 17.16
CA SER A 53 12.55 -7.93 16.38
C SER A 53 11.06 -7.66 16.34
N GLU A 54 10.45 -7.27 17.46
CA GLU A 54 9.01 -6.99 17.49
C GLU A 54 8.62 -5.69 16.82
N VAL A 55 9.47 -4.67 16.91
CA VAL A 55 9.29 -3.47 16.10
C VAL A 55 9.37 -3.81 14.61
N GLY A 56 10.34 -4.62 14.20
CA GLY A 56 10.46 -5.08 12.81
C GLY A 56 9.24 -5.90 12.36
N SER A 57 8.71 -6.76 13.23
CA SER A 57 7.50 -7.56 13.01
C SER A 57 6.26 -6.68 12.83
N ALA A 58 6.01 -5.75 13.76
CA ALA A 58 4.89 -4.81 13.70
C ALA A 58 4.97 -3.91 12.44
N ALA A 59 6.16 -3.39 12.14
CA ALA A 59 6.40 -2.59 10.94
C ALA A 59 6.21 -3.41 9.65
N ALA A 60 6.65 -4.68 9.62
CA ALA A 60 6.43 -5.56 8.47
C ALA A 60 4.94 -5.89 8.26
N GLY A 61 4.18 -6.06 9.35
CA GLY A 61 2.74 -6.32 9.29
C GLY A 61 1.95 -5.18 8.62
N ILE A 62 2.39 -3.93 8.74
CA ILE A 62 1.81 -2.78 8.03
C ILE A 62 1.95 -2.94 6.51
N LEU A 63 3.05 -3.54 6.04
CA LEU A 63 3.33 -3.74 4.62
C LEU A 63 2.50 -4.88 4.00
N GLU A 64 1.75 -5.64 4.80
CA GLU A 64 0.82 -6.66 4.28
C GLU A 64 -0.49 -6.06 3.72
N LEU A 65 -0.57 -4.73 3.63
CA LEU A 65 -1.65 -4.04 2.92
C LEU A 65 -1.77 -4.57 1.48
N GLY A 66 -2.98 -5.00 1.13
CA GLY A 66 -3.30 -5.51 -0.20
C GLY A 66 -3.27 -4.41 -1.25
N MET A 67 -2.56 -4.65 -2.35
CA MET A 67 -2.48 -3.69 -3.43
C MET A 67 -3.87 -3.37 -3.99
N GLN A 68 -4.78 -4.37 -4.09
CA GLN A 68 -6.15 -4.14 -4.57
C GLN A 68 -6.90 -3.02 -3.83
N ASP A 69 -6.67 -2.86 -2.52
CA ASP A 69 -7.32 -1.84 -1.70
C ASP A 69 -6.78 -0.43 -1.99
N ILE A 70 -5.49 -0.36 -2.35
CA ILE A 70 -4.82 0.88 -2.81
C ILE A 70 -5.37 1.28 -4.18
N PHE A 71 -5.45 0.34 -5.12
CA PHE A 71 -6.01 0.60 -6.46
C PHE A 71 -7.48 1.00 -6.39
N GLY A 72 -8.26 0.32 -5.56
CA GLY A 72 -9.69 0.57 -5.41
C GLY A 72 -10.03 2.03 -5.11
N GLN A 73 -9.24 2.66 -4.24
CA GLN A 73 -9.41 4.08 -3.86
C GLN A 73 -8.95 5.04 -4.95
N ALA A 74 -8.07 4.62 -5.84
CA ALA A 74 -7.47 5.49 -6.84
C ALA A 74 -8.33 5.63 -8.11
N TRP A 75 -9.14 4.61 -8.46
CA TRP A 75 -10.00 4.64 -9.66
C TRP A 75 -11.03 5.75 -9.64
N GLY A 76 -11.57 6.07 -8.46
CA GLY A 76 -12.55 7.13 -8.28
C GLY A 76 -12.04 8.51 -8.69
N LYS A 77 -10.74 8.70 -8.97
CA LYS A 77 -10.15 9.99 -9.39
C LYS A 77 -10.25 10.25 -10.90
N TYR A 78 -10.61 9.24 -11.70
CA TYR A 78 -10.60 9.37 -13.16
C TYR A 78 -11.95 9.84 -13.70
N THR A 79 -11.95 11.02 -14.34
CA THR A 79 -13.14 11.65 -14.92
C THR A 79 -13.86 10.75 -15.92
N ALA A 80 -13.13 10.00 -16.75
CA ALA A 80 -13.74 9.07 -17.72
C ALA A 80 -14.52 7.94 -17.02
N LEU A 81 -13.97 7.38 -15.93
CA LEU A 81 -14.68 6.38 -15.13
C LEU A 81 -15.89 6.98 -14.42
N ARG A 82 -15.77 8.21 -13.88
CA ARG A 82 -16.90 8.93 -13.29
C ARG A 82 -18.02 9.20 -14.29
N GLN A 83 -17.68 9.63 -15.51
CA GLN A 83 -18.65 9.88 -16.58
C GLN A 83 -19.39 8.61 -16.98
N ALA A 84 -18.65 7.51 -17.16
CA ALA A 84 -19.25 6.20 -17.43
C ALA A 84 -20.13 5.73 -16.26
N ALA A 85 -19.74 6.03 -15.03
CA ALA A 85 -20.54 5.71 -13.85
C ALA A 85 -21.87 6.49 -13.84
N VAL A 86 -21.84 7.80 -14.10
CA VAL A 86 -23.05 8.63 -14.19
C VAL A 86 -23.97 8.14 -15.31
N ALA A 87 -23.42 7.88 -16.50
CA ALA A 87 -24.18 7.40 -17.64
C ALA A 87 -24.83 6.04 -17.37
N THR A 88 -24.08 5.08 -16.81
CA THR A 88 -24.60 3.74 -16.51
C THR A 88 -25.51 3.69 -15.29
N ALA A 89 -25.44 4.68 -14.38
CA ALA A 89 -26.41 4.84 -13.31
C ALA A 89 -27.76 5.36 -13.84
N ALA A 90 -27.74 6.20 -14.87
CA ALA A 90 -28.95 6.73 -15.52
C ALA A 90 -29.68 5.70 -16.40
N ASP A 91 -28.96 4.70 -16.92
CA ASP A 91 -29.51 3.55 -17.65
C ASP A 91 -28.96 2.24 -17.06
N PRO A 92 -29.67 1.62 -16.09
CA PRO A 92 -29.20 0.42 -15.37
C PRO A 92 -28.96 -0.81 -16.24
N GLY A 93 -29.49 -0.84 -17.47
CA GLY A 93 -29.22 -1.91 -18.44
C GLY A 93 -27.93 -1.71 -19.23
N SER A 94 -27.33 -0.52 -19.16
CA SER A 94 -26.15 -0.16 -19.93
C SER A 94 -24.85 -0.57 -19.25
N GLU A 95 -23.90 -0.98 -20.07
CA GLU A 95 -22.51 -1.24 -19.70
C GLU A 95 -21.61 -0.36 -20.56
N GLN A 96 -20.57 0.21 -19.95
CA GLN A 96 -19.56 0.96 -20.67
C GLN A 96 -18.18 0.35 -20.43
N ILE A 97 -17.46 0.17 -21.54
CA ILE A 97 -16.05 -0.20 -21.55
C ILE A 97 -15.27 1.10 -21.70
N VAL A 98 -14.47 1.44 -20.69
CA VAL A 98 -13.65 2.66 -20.67
C VAL A 98 -12.20 2.28 -20.88
N GLU A 99 -11.61 2.74 -21.97
CA GLU A 99 -10.19 2.60 -22.23
C GLU A 99 -9.42 3.76 -21.60
N LEU A 100 -8.37 3.40 -20.87
CA LEU A 100 -7.54 4.27 -20.07
C LEU A 100 -6.08 3.99 -20.49
N ALA A 101 -5.64 4.69 -21.55
CA ALA A 101 -4.38 4.41 -22.27
C ALA A 101 -3.13 4.26 -21.37
N SER A 102 -2.86 5.23 -20.50
CA SER A 102 -1.76 5.18 -19.54
C SER A 102 -2.10 6.00 -18.30
N HIS A 103 -1.89 5.43 -17.12
CA HIS A 103 -2.30 6.03 -15.86
C HIS A 103 -1.23 5.84 -14.80
N THR A 104 -0.93 6.92 -14.09
CA THR A 104 -0.07 6.89 -12.91
C THR A 104 -0.92 6.96 -11.67
N LEU A 105 -0.64 6.06 -10.73
CA LEU A 105 -1.26 6.00 -9.42
C LEU A 105 -0.19 6.28 -8.38
N SER A 106 -0.45 7.24 -7.51
CA SER A 106 0.46 7.57 -6.41
C SER A 106 -0.21 7.22 -5.09
N PHE A 107 0.54 6.54 -4.24
CA PHE A 107 0.16 6.20 -2.87
C PHE A 107 1.23 6.73 -1.93
N ASP A 108 0.80 7.54 -0.97
CA ASP A 108 1.65 8.08 0.09
C ASP A 108 0.95 7.80 1.42
N HIS A 109 1.61 7.04 2.29
CA HIS A 109 1.05 6.62 3.57
C HIS A 109 2.12 6.67 4.67
N GLN A 110 1.74 7.25 5.81
CA GLN A 110 2.63 7.47 6.95
C GLN A 110 2.11 6.80 8.24
N PRO A 111 2.09 5.46 8.32
CA PRO A 111 1.63 4.77 9.51
C PRO A 111 2.69 4.82 10.63
N GLY A 112 2.24 4.79 11.88
CA GLY A 112 3.10 4.78 13.07
C GLY A 112 3.03 3.47 13.82
N VAL A 113 4.14 3.09 14.45
CA VAL A 113 4.21 2.02 15.46
C VAL A 113 4.59 2.66 16.79
N ASP A 114 3.73 2.55 17.80
CA ASP A 114 4.02 3.02 19.15
C ASP A 114 4.72 1.91 19.96
N VAL A 115 5.93 2.20 20.42
CA VAL A 115 6.72 1.26 21.22
C VAL A 115 6.59 1.60 22.70
N HIS A 116 6.18 0.62 23.49
CA HIS A 116 6.05 0.74 24.95
C HIS A 116 7.18 -0.02 25.64
N ILE A 117 8.03 0.68 26.40
CA ILE A 117 9.18 0.09 27.11
C ILE A 117 9.11 0.52 28.58
N GLY A 118 8.70 -0.41 29.46
CA GLY A 118 8.53 -0.13 30.89
C GLY A 118 7.54 1.02 31.12
N ASP A 119 7.91 1.97 31.98
CA ASP A 119 7.09 3.14 32.31
C ASP A 119 7.41 4.37 31.42
N LEU A 120 8.17 4.20 30.34
CA LEU A 120 8.43 5.30 29.42
C LEU A 120 7.16 5.67 28.66
N PRO A 121 6.96 6.96 28.33
CA PRO A 121 5.94 7.37 27.38
C PRO A 121 6.05 6.57 26.06
N PRO A 122 4.93 6.35 25.34
CA PRO A 122 4.96 5.68 24.05
C PRO A 122 5.95 6.36 23.12
N LEU A 123 6.82 5.56 22.50
CA LEU A 123 7.85 6.04 21.59
C LEU A 123 7.41 5.74 20.16
N PRO A 124 6.96 6.75 19.40
CA PRO A 124 6.44 6.54 18.06
C PRO A 124 7.57 6.28 17.05
N ILE A 125 7.35 5.33 16.15
CA ILE A 125 8.19 5.05 14.99
C ILE A 125 7.33 5.24 13.75
N THR A 126 7.58 6.30 13.00
CA THR A 126 6.86 6.59 11.76
C THR A 126 7.48 5.85 10.58
N LEU A 127 6.68 5.09 9.87
CA LEU A 127 7.02 4.59 8.54
C LEU A 127 6.51 5.59 7.50
N HIS A 128 7.19 5.70 6.38
CA HIS A 128 6.71 6.44 5.22
C HIS A 128 6.84 5.55 4.00
N ILE A 129 5.69 5.22 3.43
CA ILE A 129 5.53 4.35 2.27
C ILE A 129 5.11 5.23 1.09
N GLN A 130 5.93 5.25 0.06
CA GLN A 130 5.65 5.99 -1.16
C GLN A 130 5.67 5.01 -2.33
N LEU A 131 4.57 4.90 -3.06
CA LEU A 131 4.47 4.08 -4.26
C LEU A 131 4.01 4.94 -5.43
N THR A 132 4.65 4.75 -6.58
CA THR A 132 4.20 5.24 -7.87
C THR A 132 4.02 4.05 -8.79
N ILE A 133 2.84 3.91 -9.37
CA ILE A 133 2.49 2.78 -10.21
C ILE A 133 2.06 3.30 -11.57
N LEU A 134 2.78 2.91 -12.61
CA LEU A 134 2.43 3.17 -13.99
C LEU A 134 1.67 1.97 -14.56
N VAL A 135 0.44 2.21 -15.01
CA VAL A 135 -0.41 1.20 -15.64
C VAL A 135 -0.65 1.57 -17.09
N GLN A 136 -0.38 0.65 -18.01
CA GLN A 136 -0.60 0.84 -19.45
C GLN A 136 -1.65 -0.13 -19.98
N GLY A 137 -2.44 0.33 -20.96
CA GLY A 137 -3.47 -0.49 -21.60
C GLY A 137 -4.56 -0.91 -20.63
N LEU A 138 -5.04 0.04 -19.81
CA LEU A 138 -6.09 -0.25 -18.84
C LEU A 138 -7.46 -0.21 -19.52
N VAL A 139 -8.26 -1.25 -19.31
CA VAL A 139 -9.65 -1.33 -19.77
C VAL A 139 -10.55 -1.62 -18.57
N ALA A 140 -11.50 -0.73 -18.32
CA ALA A 140 -12.43 -0.83 -17.21
C ALA A 140 -13.85 -1.13 -17.70
N VAL A 141 -14.59 -1.96 -16.96
CA VAL A 141 -16.01 -2.20 -17.18
C VAL A 141 -16.82 -1.52 -16.09
N VAL A 142 -17.68 -0.60 -16.49
CA VAL A 142 -18.55 0.17 -15.60
C VAL A 142 -20.00 -0.14 -15.90
N ARG A 143 -20.78 -0.43 -14.86
CA ARG A 143 -22.21 -0.74 -14.94
C ARG A 143 -22.94 -0.25 -13.70
N GLY A 144 -24.11 0.36 -13.87
CA GLY A 144 -24.92 0.85 -12.75
C GLY A 144 -24.18 1.80 -11.81
N GLY A 145 -23.25 2.62 -12.33
CA GLY A 145 -22.43 3.52 -11.51
C GLY A 145 -21.26 2.87 -10.78
N ARG A 146 -20.97 1.59 -11.03
CA ARG A 146 -19.93 0.82 -10.34
C ARG A 146 -18.88 0.28 -11.30
N LEU A 147 -17.63 0.31 -10.85
CA LEU A 147 -16.51 -0.38 -11.50
C LEU A 147 -16.56 -1.86 -11.16
N LEU A 148 -16.76 -2.72 -12.16
CA LEU A 148 -16.88 -4.17 -11.97
C LEU A 148 -15.59 -4.92 -12.27
N LEU A 149 -14.87 -4.46 -13.29
CA LEU A 149 -13.68 -5.13 -13.82
C LEU A 149 -12.65 -4.10 -14.22
N VAL A 150 -11.39 -4.39 -13.93
CA VAL A 150 -10.24 -3.71 -14.54
C VAL A 150 -9.36 -4.77 -15.17
N ARG A 151 -9.02 -4.57 -16.44
CA ARG A 151 -7.97 -5.30 -17.15
C ARG A 151 -6.79 -4.37 -17.38
N THR A 152 -5.59 -4.87 -17.17
CA THR A 152 -4.35 -4.10 -17.35
C THR A 152 -3.44 -4.81 -18.33
N GLY A 153 -2.70 -4.04 -19.14
CA GLY A 153 -1.65 -4.58 -20.01
C GLY A 153 -0.37 -4.80 -19.22
N SER A 154 0.39 -3.75 -18.99
CA SER A 154 1.62 -3.76 -18.18
C SER A 154 1.48 -2.85 -16.97
N CYS A 155 2.18 -3.21 -15.90
CA CYS A 155 2.22 -2.46 -14.67
C CYS A 155 3.67 -2.39 -14.16
N GLU A 156 4.12 -1.19 -13.84
CA GLU A 156 5.43 -0.94 -13.26
C GLU A 156 5.25 -0.16 -11.96
N ALA A 157 5.82 -0.67 -10.87
CA ALA A 157 5.77 -0.02 -9.58
C ALA A 157 7.16 0.42 -9.14
N THR A 158 7.27 1.68 -8.75
CA THR A 158 8.41 2.25 -8.03
C THR A 158 7.97 2.52 -6.62
N GLY A 159 8.71 1.97 -5.66
CA GLY A 159 8.44 2.15 -4.24
C GLY A 159 9.65 2.69 -3.50
N THR A 160 9.40 3.59 -2.55
CA THR A 160 10.36 4.01 -1.53
C THR A 160 9.77 3.76 -0.14
N LEU A 161 10.55 3.10 0.72
CA LEU A 161 10.19 2.83 2.10
C LEU A 161 11.21 3.51 3.01
N THR A 162 10.71 4.37 3.88
CA THR A 162 11.49 5.11 4.86
C THR A 162 10.96 4.80 6.25
N ILE A 163 11.85 4.70 7.23
CA ILE A 163 11.49 4.62 8.64
C ILE A 163 12.19 5.76 9.35
N ALA A 164 11.40 6.60 10.01
CA ALA A 164 11.82 7.77 10.75
C ALA A 164 12.94 8.58 10.03
N GLY A 165 12.64 8.93 8.78
CA GLY A 165 13.49 9.77 7.93
C GLY A 165 14.62 9.03 7.19
N ARG A 166 14.87 7.75 7.47
CA ARG A 166 15.91 6.96 6.80
C ARG A 166 15.32 5.97 5.80
N GLN A 167 15.80 6.01 4.56
CA GLN A 167 15.43 5.06 3.52
C GLN A 167 15.90 3.65 3.88
N VAL A 168 14.96 2.71 3.92
CA VAL A 168 15.17 1.28 4.21
C VAL A 168 15.27 0.48 2.92
N ALA A 169 14.40 0.80 1.97
CA ALA A 169 14.34 0.13 0.68
C ALA A 169 13.85 1.10 -0.40
N GLU A 170 14.36 0.91 -1.60
CA GLU A 170 13.85 1.51 -2.83
C GLU A 170 13.93 0.45 -3.91
N ARG A 171 12.82 0.23 -4.61
CA ARG A 171 12.72 -0.79 -5.66
C ARG A 171 11.84 -0.30 -6.78
N GLN A 172 12.20 -0.73 -7.98
CA GLN A 172 11.39 -0.61 -9.18
C GLN A 172 11.24 -2.02 -9.74
N LEU A 173 9.99 -2.44 -9.97
CA LEU A 173 9.70 -3.76 -10.53
C LEU A 173 8.50 -3.71 -11.47
N ALA A 174 8.54 -4.58 -12.49
CA ALA A 174 7.34 -4.96 -13.19
C ALA A 174 6.44 -5.74 -12.23
N VAL A 175 5.22 -5.27 -12.02
CA VAL A 175 4.24 -5.95 -11.19
C VAL A 175 3.35 -6.77 -12.10
N GLU A 176 3.35 -8.08 -11.91
CA GLU A 176 2.33 -8.94 -12.50
C GLU A 176 1.02 -8.68 -11.74
N PHE A 177 0.24 -7.72 -12.23
CA PHE A 177 -1.13 -7.58 -11.80
C PHE A 177 -1.95 -8.73 -12.37
N PRO A 178 -2.93 -9.28 -11.62
CA PRO A 178 -3.90 -10.17 -12.22
C PRO A 178 -4.48 -9.50 -13.46
N LEU A 179 -4.42 -10.20 -14.60
CA LEU A 179 -4.88 -9.70 -15.91
C LEU A 179 -6.32 -9.15 -15.86
N SER A 180 -7.08 -9.58 -14.86
CA SER A 180 -8.37 -9.04 -14.48
C SER A 180 -8.52 -8.92 -12.96
N LEU A 181 -8.79 -7.73 -12.46
CA LEU A 181 -9.32 -7.52 -11.11
C LEU A 181 -10.84 -7.44 -11.19
N SER A 182 -11.52 -8.40 -10.57
CA SER A 182 -12.98 -8.37 -10.45
C SER A 182 -13.38 -7.93 -9.05
N PHE A 183 -14.31 -6.97 -8.98
CA PHE A 183 -14.84 -6.47 -7.72
C PHE A 183 -16.23 -7.09 -7.53
N ARG A 184 -16.38 -8.07 -6.63
CA ARG A 184 -17.63 -8.83 -6.45
C ARG A 184 -18.87 -7.93 -6.30
N ASP A 185 -18.75 -6.88 -5.49
CA ASP A 185 -19.83 -5.92 -5.29
C ASP A 185 -19.70 -4.69 -6.20
N GLY A 186 -18.59 -4.54 -6.92
CA GLY A 186 -18.26 -3.34 -7.68
C GLY A 186 -17.86 -2.16 -6.78
N ILE A 187 -16.91 -1.35 -7.24
CA ILE A 187 -16.48 -0.14 -6.52
C ILE A 187 -17.36 1.04 -6.95
N PRO A 188 -18.05 1.74 -6.04
CA PRO A 188 -18.77 2.96 -6.38
C PRO A 188 -17.78 4.04 -6.84
N LEU A 189 -18.03 4.64 -8.01
CA LEU A 189 -17.14 5.65 -8.60
C LEU A 189 -17.58 7.10 -8.30
N ALA A 190 -18.72 7.29 -7.63
CA ALA A 190 -19.18 8.59 -7.14
C ALA A 190 -18.66 8.85 -5.72
N GLU A 191 -18.28 10.10 -5.43
CA GLU A 191 -17.93 10.47 -4.05
C GLU A 191 -19.18 10.49 -3.16
N PRO A 192 -19.06 10.20 -1.85
CA PRO A 192 -20.17 10.28 -0.90
C PRO A 192 -20.82 11.68 -0.75
N SER A 193 -20.37 12.70 -1.47
CA SER A 193 -20.70 14.11 -1.22
C SER A 193 -21.41 14.84 -2.38
N ASP A 194 -21.92 14.15 -3.40
CA ASP A 194 -22.68 14.77 -4.49
C ASP A 194 -24.15 14.34 -4.48
N ARG A 195 -24.80 14.53 -3.32
CA ARG A 195 -26.26 14.44 -3.14
C ARG A 195 -26.82 15.72 -2.54
#